data_AF-A0A941DI70-F1
#
_entry.id   AF-A0A941DI70-F1
#
_cell.length_a   1.000
_cell.length_b   1.000
_cell.length_c   1.000
_cell.angle_alpha   90.00
_cell.angle_beta   90.00
_cell.angle_gamma   90.00
#
_symmetry.space_group_name_H-M   'P 1'
#
loop_
_entity.id
_entity.type
_entity.pdbx_description
1 polymer ?
#
loop_
_entity_poly.entity_id
_entity_poly.type
_entity_poly.pdbx_seq_one_letter_code
_entity_poly.pdbx_strand_id
1 'polypeptide(L)'
;MSLRYFYVTPADLLNKLERELYRTFHAGADIRKEEMCDHFFNFCVTAHALRDWVKKHPSFPADLDVHEKCNGYSELAACRDIANSNKHFNFESTRIAKGAVISRSSVADVYEDRNGDLHVADPRESIEISIIIEGEQIQESHQFMKKVIDTWSGLLKEFNIPFESIYERNTI
;
A
#
# COMPACT_ATOMS: atom_id res chain seq x y z
N MET A 1 24.23 -17.98 -7.07
CA MET A 1 24.09 -17.32 -5.74
C MET A 1 22.87 -16.42 -5.76
N SER A 2 21.93 -16.60 -4.83
CA SER A 2 20.79 -15.71 -4.69
C SER A 2 21.13 -14.70 -3.58
N LEU A 3 21.35 -13.43 -3.95
CA LEU A 3 21.44 -12.32 -2.98
C LEU A 3 20.03 -12.11 -2.40
N ARG A 4 19.72 -12.79 -1.28
CA ARG A 4 18.47 -12.57 -0.55
C ARG A 4 18.79 -11.72 0.68
N TYR A 5 18.23 -10.52 0.73
CA TYR A 5 18.31 -9.61 1.87
C TYR A 5 16.99 -9.65 2.63
N PHE A 6 17.01 -10.10 3.89
CA PHE A 6 15.94 -10.16 4.92
C PHE A 6 14.54 -10.66 4.50
N TYR A 7 13.96 -10.13 3.42
CA TYR A 7 12.70 -10.54 2.80
C TYR A 7 12.93 -11.77 1.92
N VAL A 8 12.38 -12.91 2.34
CA VAL A 8 12.61 -14.22 1.70
C VAL A 8 11.32 -14.90 1.23
N THR A 9 10.16 -14.34 1.57
CA THR A 9 8.83 -14.81 1.17
C THR A 9 7.92 -13.65 0.71
N PRO A 10 6.85 -13.94 -0.05
CA PRO A 10 5.80 -12.95 -0.33
C PRO A 10 5.15 -12.36 0.93
N ALA A 11 5.02 -13.17 1.99
CA ALA A 11 4.48 -12.73 3.28
C ALA A 11 5.37 -11.66 3.94
N ASP A 12 6.70 -11.77 3.82
CA ASP A 12 7.61 -10.75 4.38
C ASP A 12 7.44 -9.38 3.72
N LEU A 13 7.11 -9.38 2.43
CA LEU A 13 6.82 -8.16 1.66
C LEU A 13 5.44 -7.61 2.00
N LEU A 14 4.42 -8.45 2.20
CA LEU A 14 3.12 -8.01 2.73
C LEU A 14 3.29 -7.33 4.10
N ASN A 15 4.03 -7.95 5.02
CA ASN A 15 4.35 -7.37 6.32
C ASN A 15 5.13 -6.05 6.19
N LYS A 16 5.95 -5.91 5.14
CA LYS A 16 6.61 -4.64 4.83
C LYS A 16 5.60 -3.59 4.38
N LEU A 17 4.60 -3.93 3.56
CA LEU A 17 3.53 -3.01 3.17
C LEU A 17 2.78 -2.47 4.39
N GLU A 18 2.41 -3.34 5.32
CA GLU A 18 1.75 -2.92 6.57
C GLU A 18 2.59 -1.93 7.38
N ARG A 19 3.90 -2.20 7.50
CA ARG A 19 4.82 -1.28 8.18
C ARG A 19 4.98 0.05 7.45
N GLU A 20 5.05 0.07 6.12
CA GLU A 20 5.13 1.33 5.37
C GLU A 20 3.81 2.11 5.45
N LEU A 21 2.64 1.46 5.45
CA LEU A 21 1.36 2.11 5.71
C LEU A 21 1.37 2.83 7.05
N TYR A 22 1.78 2.12 8.11
CA TYR A 22 1.91 2.70 9.45
C TYR A 22 2.86 3.92 9.43
N ARG A 23 4.04 3.78 8.82
CA ARG A 23 5.04 4.86 8.76
C ARG A 23 4.56 6.07 7.96
N THR A 24 3.90 5.87 6.82
CA THR A 24 3.31 6.96 6.02
C THR A 24 2.28 7.72 6.83
N PHE A 25 1.36 7.02 7.50
CA PHE A 25 0.33 7.65 8.32
C PHE A 25 0.94 8.49 9.45
N HIS A 26 1.90 7.94 10.20
CA HIS A 26 2.55 8.65 11.29
C HIS A 26 3.39 9.84 10.82
N ALA A 27 4.10 9.70 9.71
CA ALA A 27 4.84 10.82 9.11
C ALA A 27 3.89 11.95 8.67
N GLY A 28 2.72 11.62 8.12
CA GLY A 28 1.68 12.60 7.76
C GLY A 28 1.07 13.30 8.98
N ALA A 29 0.77 12.55 10.03
CA ALA A 29 0.27 13.09 11.30
C ALA A 29 1.29 14.02 11.99
N ASP A 30 2.59 13.73 11.84
CA ASP A 30 3.68 14.54 12.39
C ASP A 30 4.18 15.64 11.44
N ILE A 31 3.51 15.85 10.30
CA ILE A 31 3.84 16.90 9.32
C ILE A 31 5.26 16.72 8.73
N ARG A 32 5.77 15.48 8.71
CA ARG A 32 7.09 15.13 8.16
C ARG A 32 6.96 14.76 6.69
N LYS A 33 6.81 15.77 5.84
CA LYS A 33 6.52 15.63 4.41
C LYS A 33 7.47 14.71 3.66
N GLU A 34 8.78 14.90 3.80
CA GLU A 34 9.78 14.13 3.07
C GLU A 34 9.73 12.65 3.46
N GLU A 35 9.68 12.37 4.77
CA GLU A 35 9.53 11.00 5.28
C GLU A 35 8.23 10.35 4.80
N MET A 36 7.11 11.09 4.82
CA MET A 36 5.82 10.60 4.32
C MET A 36 5.91 10.19 2.85
N CYS A 37 6.53 11.03 2.01
CA CYS A 37 6.73 10.73 0.59
C CYS A 37 7.63 9.51 0.38
N ASP A 38 8.71 9.40 1.15
CA ASP A 38 9.64 8.27 1.08
C ASP A 38 8.96 6.95 1.47
N HIS A 39 8.18 6.95 2.56
CA HIS A 39 7.43 5.77 3.00
C HIS A 39 6.36 5.37 1.99
N PHE A 40 5.62 6.34 1.44
CA PHE A 40 4.62 6.08 0.41
C PHE A 40 5.26 5.53 -0.88
N PHE A 41 6.37 6.12 -1.34
CA PHE A 41 7.06 5.62 -2.52
C PHE A 41 7.62 4.20 -2.29
N ASN A 42 8.24 3.96 -1.13
CA ASN A 42 8.73 2.64 -0.74
C ASN A 42 7.61 1.60 -0.65
N PHE A 43 6.41 2.00 -0.22
CA PHE A 43 5.23 1.15 -0.25
C PHE A 43 4.88 0.76 -1.69
N CYS A 44 4.73 1.72 -2.62
CA CYS A 44 4.39 1.43 -4.01
C CYS A 44 5.43 0.53 -4.69
N VAL A 45 6.73 0.77 -4.46
CA VAL A 45 7.81 -0.08 -4.97
C VAL A 45 7.73 -1.49 -4.39
N THR A 46 7.45 -1.62 -3.08
CA THR A 46 7.30 -2.92 -2.42
C THR A 46 6.09 -3.68 -2.97
N ALA A 47 4.96 -3.00 -3.16
CA ALA A 47 3.72 -3.59 -3.69
C ALA A 47 3.92 -4.06 -5.13
N HIS A 48 4.63 -3.26 -5.93
CA HIS A 48 5.00 -3.63 -7.29
C HIS A 48 5.94 -4.84 -7.32
N ALA A 49 6.94 -4.89 -6.44
CA ALA A 49 7.88 -6.01 -6.35
C ALA A 49 7.22 -7.31 -5.89
N LEU A 50 6.18 -7.24 -5.05
CA LEU A 50 5.43 -8.41 -4.57
C LEU A 50 4.83 -9.23 -5.72
N ARG A 51 4.38 -8.57 -6.79
CA ARG A 51 3.96 -9.24 -8.04
C ARG A 51 5.02 -10.17 -8.60
N ASP A 52 6.26 -9.71 -8.66
CA ASP A 52 7.36 -10.48 -9.26
C ASP A 52 7.76 -11.66 -8.38
N TRP A 53 7.58 -11.53 -7.06
CA TRP A 53 7.76 -12.63 -6.10
C TRP A 53 6.68 -13.69 -6.24
N VAL A 54 5.43 -13.25 -6.33
CA VAL A 54 4.27 -14.13 -6.49
C VAL A 54 4.35 -14.90 -7.81
N LYS A 55 4.76 -14.26 -8.92
CA LYS A 55 5.01 -14.94 -10.21
C LYS A 55 6.04 -16.07 -10.14
N LYS A 56 7.00 -15.98 -9.22
CA LYS A 56 8.05 -16.99 -9.03
C LYS A 56 7.70 -18.03 -7.97
N HIS A 57 6.53 -17.93 -7.34
CA HIS A 57 6.14 -18.83 -6.26
C HIS A 57 5.64 -20.17 -6.83
N PRO A 58 6.06 -21.33 -6.27
CA PRO A 58 5.68 -22.65 -6.80
C PRO A 58 4.17 -22.94 -6.81
N SER A 59 3.41 -22.33 -5.89
CA SER A 59 1.96 -22.47 -5.81
C SER A 59 1.20 -21.73 -6.92
N PHE A 60 1.89 -20.93 -7.74
CA PHE A 60 1.25 -20.14 -8.77
C PHE A 60 1.08 -20.95 -10.07
N PRO A 61 -0.10 -20.92 -10.72
CA PRO A 61 -0.28 -21.58 -12.01
C PRO A 61 0.65 -20.99 -13.06
N ALA A 62 1.43 -21.84 -13.74
CA ALA A 62 2.39 -21.41 -14.76
C ALA A 62 1.72 -20.69 -15.96
N ASP A 63 0.45 -21.01 -16.22
CA ASP A 63 -0.33 -20.49 -17.34
C ASP A 63 -1.07 -19.18 -17.01
N LEU A 64 -1.06 -18.74 -15.74
CA LEU A 64 -1.72 -17.50 -15.32
C LEU A 64 -0.79 -16.31 -15.47
N ASP A 65 -1.17 -15.33 -16.31
CA ASP A 65 -0.42 -14.09 -16.41
C ASP A 65 -0.67 -13.21 -15.16
N VAL A 66 0.23 -13.35 -14.18
CA VAL A 66 0.23 -12.55 -12.94
C VAL A 66 0.26 -11.05 -13.24
N HIS A 67 0.92 -10.65 -14.32
CA HIS A 67 1.02 -9.26 -14.72
C HIS A 67 -0.35 -8.72 -15.14
N GLU A 68 -1.05 -9.45 -16.01
CA GLU A 68 -2.40 -9.10 -16.45
C GLU A 68 -3.39 -9.12 -15.28
N LYS A 69 -3.34 -10.16 -14.43
CA LYS A 69 -4.20 -10.25 -13.25
C LYS A 69 -4.00 -9.07 -12.31
N CYS A 70 -2.76 -8.70 -11.99
CA CYS A 70 -2.49 -7.53 -11.13
C CYS A 70 -2.93 -6.22 -11.79
N ASN A 71 -2.82 -6.11 -13.12
CA ASN A 71 -3.28 -4.91 -13.84
C ASN A 71 -4.81 -4.77 -13.87
N GLY A 72 -5.56 -5.85 -13.63
CA GLY A 72 -7.01 -5.81 -13.45
C GLY A 72 -7.43 -5.09 -12.17
N TYR A 73 -6.52 -4.92 -11.20
CA TYR A 73 -6.76 -4.15 -9.98
C TYR A 73 -6.17 -2.75 -10.13
N SER A 74 -7.03 -1.74 -10.12
CA SER A 74 -6.66 -0.34 -10.32
C SER A 74 -5.61 0.13 -9.30
N GLU A 75 -5.72 -0.26 -8.05
CA GLU A 75 -4.77 0.13 -7.00
C GLU A 75 -3.37 -0.48 -7.16
N LEU A 76 -3.30 -1.71 -7.69
CA LEU A 76 -2.02 -2.38 -7.97
C LEU A 76 -1.36 -1.80 -9.22
N ALA A 77 -2.14 -1.51 -10.25
CA ALA A 77 -1.66 -0.81 -11.44
C ALA A 77 -1.23 0.63 -11.12
N ALA A 78 -1.91 1.33 -10.20
CA ALA A 78 -1.47 2.64 -9.72
C ALA A 78 -0.12 2.55 -8.96
N CYS A 79 0.06 1.54 -8.10
CA CYS A 79 1.35 1.29 -7.45
C CYS A 79 2.49 1.04 -8.46
N ARG A 80 2.22 0.30 -9.55
CA ARG A 80 3.17 0.12 -10.66
C ARG A 80 3.53 1.46 -11.29
N ASP A 81 2.53 2.26 -11.66
CA ASP A 81 2.74 3.54 -12.34
C ASP A 81 3.56 4.50 -11.47
N ILE A 82 3.26 4.57 -10.17
CA ILE A 82 4.02 5.38 -9.19
C ILE A 82 5.44 4.84 -9.03
N ALA A 83 5.63 3.53 -8.83
CA ALA A 83 6.96 2.92 -8.66
C ALA A 83 7.87 3.13 -9.89
N ASN A 84 7.29 3.22 -11.08
CA ASN A 84 8.00 3.44 -12.34
C ASN A 84 8.08 4.91 -12.77
N SER A 85 7.31 5.81 -12.16
CA SER A 85 7.24 7.23 -12.51
C SER A 85 8.61 7.93 -12.50
N ASN A 86 9.49 7.57 -11.57
CA ASN A 86 10.85 8.12 -11.45
C ASN A 86 11.89 7.39 -12.32
N LYS A 87 11.56 6.24 -12.91
CA LYS A 87 12.46 5.45 -13.79
C LYS A 87 12.28 5.79 -15.27
N HIS A 88 11.05 6.05 -15.68
CA HIS A 88 10.70 6.39 -17.06
C HIS A 88 10.15 7.83 -17.09
N PHE A 89 11.01 8.80 -17.39
CA PHE A 89 10.63 10.18 -17.74
C PHE A 89 9.91 10.25 -19.12
N ASN A 90 9.51 9.10 -19.67
CA ASN A 90 8.68 9.05 -20.86
C ASN A 90 7.20 9.05 -20.45
N PHE A 91 6.46 10.00 -21.02
CA PHE A 91 5.00 10.08 -20.95
C PHE A 91 4.39 8.89 -21.71
N GLU A 92 4.38 7.71 -21.09
CA GLU A 92 3.59 6.59 -21.59
C GLU A 92 2.09 6.95 -21.47
N SER A 93 1.36 6.81 -22.58
CA SER A 93 -0.03 7.26 -22.75
C SER A 93 -1.07 6.40 -22.01
N THR A 94 -0.65 5.38 -21.27
CA THR A 94 -1.51 4.35 -20.65
C THR A 94 -1.40 4.30 -19.12
N ARG A 95 -1.00 5.41 -18.47
CA ARG A 95 -1.01 5.52 -17.01
C ARG A 95 -2.43 5.71 -16.48
N ILE A 96 -2.82 4.85 -15.54
CA ILE A 96 -4.11 4.98 -14.84
C ILE A 96 -4.00 5.90 -13.63
N ALA A 97 -2.82 5.96 -12.99
CA ALA A 97 -2.54 6.96 -11.97
C ALA A 97 -2.27 8.30 -12.65
N LYS A 98 -3.14 9.28 -12.42
CA LYS A 98 -3.01 10.63 -12.98
C LYS A 98 -2.18 11.55 -12.11
N GLY A 99 -2.06 11.26 -10.81
CA GLY A 99 -1.18 12.01 -9.92
C GLY A 99 -1.29 11.57 -8.46
N ALA A 100 -0.29 12.00 -7.68
CA ALA A 100 -0.30 11.96 -6.21
C ALA A 100 -0.02 13.39 -5.73
N VAL A 101 -0.93 13.98 -4.97
CA VAL A 101 -0.89 15.39 -4.57
C VAL A 101 -0.84 15.48 -3.05
N ILE A 102 0.00 16.36 -2.52
CA ILE A 102 0.09 16.61 -1.08
C ILE A 102 -0.87 17.72 -0.71
N SER A 103 -1.75 17.46 0.25
CA SER A 103 -2.75 18.39 0.76
C SER A 103 -2.58 18.58 2.27
N ARG A 104 -3.18 19.65 2.81
CA ARG A 104 -3.35 19.81 4.26
C ARG A 104 -4.59 19.04 4.69
N SER A 105 -4.51 18.36 5.82
CA SER A 105 -5.59 17.59 6.41
C SER A 105 -5.61 17.80 7.94
N SER A 106 -6.49 17.08 8.64
CA SER A 106 -6.55 17.07 10.09
C SER A 106 -6.79 15.65 10.60
N VAL A 107 -6.10 15.26 11.68
CA VAL A 107 -6.29 13.98 12.35
C VAL A 107 -6.76 14.23 13.78
N ALA A 108 -7.73 13.45 14.25
CA ALA A 108 -8.18 13.44 15.64
C ALA A 108 -7.79 12.12 16.29
N ASP A 109 -7.19 12.20 17.48
CA ASP A 109 -6.86 11.01 18.26
C ASP A 109 -8.08 10.55 19.07
N VAL A 110 -8.34 9.24 19.07
CA VAL A 110 -9.45 8.63 19.81
C VAL A 110 -8.86 7.76 20.92
N TYR A 111 -9.32 7.97 22.15
CA TYR A 111 -8.85 7.27 23.34
C TYR A 111 -10.03 6.65 24.09
N GLU A 112 -9.82 5.47 24.65
CA GLU A 112 -10.79 4.80 25.53
C GLU A 112 -10.44 5.10 26.99
N ASP A 113 -11.43 5.53 27.78
CA ASP A 113 -11.23 5.74 29.21
C ASP A 113 -11.38 4.44 30.03
N ARG A 114 -11.24 4.53 31.35
CA ARG A 114 -11.32 3.36 32.24
C ARG A 114 -12.71 2.73 32.29
N ASN A 115 -13.74 3.43 31.83
CA ASN A 115 -15.12 2.95 31.79
C ASN A 115 -15.49 2.37 30.42
N GLY A 116 -14.58 2.40 29.44
CA GLY A 116 -14.83 1.97 28.07
C GLY A 116 -15.46 3.04 27.19
N ASP A 117 -15.56 4.29 27.66
CA ASP A 117 -16.10 5.39 26.87
C ASP A 117 -15.02 5.94 25.92
N LEU A 118 -15.42 6.18 24.66
CA LEU A 118 -14.53 6.74 23.64
C LEU A 118 -14.54 8.26 23.69
N HIS A 119 -13.36 8.86 23.80
CA HIS A 119 -13.12 10.30 23.79
C HIS A 119 -12.31 10.68 22.56
N VAL A 120 -12.71 11.78 21.92
CA VAL A 120 -12.02 12.33 20.75
C VAL A 120 -11.30 13.60 21.16
N ALA A 121 -9.99 13.67 20.98
CA ALA A 121 -9.24 14.90 21.20
C ALA A 121 -9.48 15.92 20.09
N ASP A 122 -9.11 17.17 20.38
CA ASP A 122 -9.13 18.23 19.38
C ASP A 122 -8.31 17.83 18.14
N PRO A 123 -8.86 17.97 16.91
CA PRO A 123 -8.13 17.65 15.70
C PRO A 123 -6.86 18.48 15.59
N ARG A 124 -5.75 17.82 15.26
CA ARG A 124 -4.48 18.48 14.92
C ARG A 124 -4.29 18.56 13.41
N GLU A 125 -3.60 19.59 12.95
CA GLU A 125 -3.19 19.69 11.55
C GLU A 125 -2.29 18.51 11.16
N SER A 126 -2.49 18.01 9.94
CA SER A 126 -1.68 16.96 9.33
C SER A 126 -1.47 17.26 7.85
N ILE A 127 -0.63 16.45 7.22
CA ILE A 127 -0.49 16.42 5.76
C ILE A 127 -0.96 15.07 5.25
N GLU A 128 -1.52 15.06 4.05
CA GLU A 128 -2.08 13.87 3.42
C GLU A 128 -1.59 13.77 1.97
N ILE A 129 -1.49 12.55 1.44
CA ILE A 129 -1.25 12.31 0.01
C ILE A 129 -2.56 11.82 -0.59
N SER A 130 -3.10 12.57 -1.55
CA SER A 130 -4.30 12.20 -2.28
C SER A 130 -3.92 11.61 -3.64
N ILE A 131 -4.43 10.41 -3.94
CA ILE A 131 -4.16 9.65 -5.15
C ILE A 131 -5.33 9.82 -6.12
N ILE A 132 -5.00 10.17 -7.36
CA ILE A 132 -5.97 10.34 -8.45
C ILE A 132 -5.81 9.17 -9.43
N ILE A 133 -6.81 8.30 -9.47
CA ILE A 133 -6.88 7.16 -10.39
C ILE A 133 -7.98 7.42 -11.41
N GLU A 134 -7.71 7.12 -12.68
CA GLU A 134 -8.67 7.29 -13.77
C GLU A 134 -9.96 6.49 -13.52
N GLY A 135 -11.11 7.18 -13.54
CA GLY A 135 -12.41 6.56 -13.34
C GLY A 135 -12.77 6.27 -11.87
N GLU A 136 -11.91 6.60 -10.91
CA GLU A 136 -12.18 6.47 -9.47
C GLU A 136 -12.33 7.83 -8.79
N GLN A 137 -12.94 7.82 -7.59
CA GLN A 137 -12.86 8.97 -6.70
C GLN A 137 -11.43 9.15 -6.19
N ILE A 138 -11.08 10.40 -5.86
CA ILE A 138 -9.80 10.72 -5.20
C ILE A 138 -9.75 9.96 -3.87
N GLN A 139 -8.64 9.26 -3.64
CA GLN A 139 -8.43 8.45 -2.43
C GLN A 139 -7.31 9.02 -1.59
N GLU A 140 -7.49 9.09 -0.28
CA GLU A 140 -6.40 9.42 0.63
C GLU A 140 -5.43 8.25 0.78
N SER A 141 -4.17 8.54 1.09
CA SER A 141 -3.10 7.55 1.06
C SER A 141 -3.35 6.37 1.98
N HIS A 142 -3.90 6.62 3.17
CA HIS A 142 -4.25 5.54 4.09
C HIS A 142 -5.28 4.57 3.49
N GLN A 143 -6.34 5.10 2.87
CA GLN A 143 -7.40 4.28 2.25
C GLN A 143 -6.84 3.50 1.05
N PHE A 144 -6.08 4.17 0.19
CA PHE A 144 -5.42 3.57 -0.96
C PHE A 144 -4.45 2.44 -0.54
N MET A 145 -3.57 2.71 0.42
CA MET A 145 -2.59 1.73 0.90
C MET A 145 -3.28 0.53 1.57
N LYS A 146 -4.36 0.77 2.33
CA LYS A 146 -5.16 -0.31 2.91
C LYS A 146 -5.81 -1.18 1.83
N LYS A 147 -6.41 -0.56 0.80
CA LYS A 147 -6.98 -1.27 -0.35
C LYS A 147 -5.93 -2.16 -1.04
N VAL A 148 -4.71 -1.65 -1.24
CA VAL A 148 -3.59 -2.42 -1.81
C VAL A 148 -3.22 -3.63 -0.93
N ILE A 149 -3.14 -3.46 0.39
CA ILE A 149 -2.86 -4.57 1.33
C ILE A 149 -3.98 -5.61 1.27
N ASP A 150 -5.23 -5.18 1.23
CA ASP A 150 -6.39 -6.09 1.18
C ASP A 150 -6.43 -6.88 -0.12
N THR A 151 -6.17 -6.22 -1.25
CA THR A 151 -6.07 -6.89 -2.56
C THR A 151 -4.91 -7.90 -2.56
N TRP A 152 -3.74 -7.56 -2.02
CA TRP A 152 -2.63 -8.52 -1.91
C TRP A 152 -2.95 -9.68 -0.98
N SER A 153 -3.56 -9.42 0.17
CA SER A 153 -3.96 -10.46 1.13
C SER A 153 -4.96 -11.43 0.50
N GLY A 154 -5.94 -10.90 -0.24
CA GLY A 154 -6.90 -11.70 -1.02
C GLY A 154 -6.22 -12.55 -2.10
N LEU A 155 -5.27 -11.98 -2.84
CA LEU A 155 -4.49 -12.73 -3.83
C LEU A 155 -3.67 -13.85 -3.15
N LEU A 156 -2.93 -13.55 -2.09
CA LEU A 156 -2.14 -14.58 -1.39
C LEU A 156 -3.01 -15.72 -0.86
N LYS A 157 -4.22 -15.42 -0.35
CA LYS A 157 -5.23 -16.43 0.03
C LYS A 157 -5.66 -17.29 -1.16
N GLU A 158 -6.01 -16.65 -2.28
CA GLU A 158 -6.44 -17.35 -3.51
C GLU A 158 -5.38 -18.38 -3.96
N PHE A 159 -4.10 -18.06 -3.80
CA PHE A 159 -2.99 -18.91 -4.20
C PHE A 159 -2.44 -19.83 -3.10
N ASN A 160 -3.14 -19.93 -1.95
CA ASN A 160 -2.73 -20.72 -0.79
C ASN A 160 -1.30 -20.41 -0.33
N ILE A 161 -0.91 -19.13 -0.39
CA ILE A 161 0.38 -18.66 0.13
C ILE A 161 0.16 -18.26 1.61
N PRO A 162 0.86 -18.90 2.57
CA PRO A 162 0.66 -18.59 3.99
C PRO A 162 1.22 -17.21 4.32
N PHE A 163 0.47 -16.43 5.10
CA PHE A 163 0.90 -15.17 5.68
C PHE A 163 0.16 -14.90 6.99
N GLU A 164 0.70 -13.97 7.78
CA GLU A 164 0.01 -13.37 8.91
C GLU A 164 -0.12 -11.87 8.61
N SER A 165 -1.31 -11.30 8.80
CA SER A 165 -1.55 -9.86 8.63
C SER A 165 -2.04 -9.27 9.94
N ILE A 166 -1.56 -8.06 10.28
CA ILE A 166 -2.08 -7.34 11.46
C ILE A 166 -3.52 -6.85 11.25
N TYR A 167 -3.96 -6.74 10.00
CA TYR A 167 -5.30 -6.30 9.64
C TYR A 167 -6.32 -7.45 9.52
N GLU A 168 -5.86 -8.70 9.56
CA GLU A 168 -6.74 -9.89 9.55
C GLU A 168 -6.93 -10.51 10.95
N ARG A 169 -6.24 -9.99 11.98
CA ARG A 169 -6.50 -10.37 13.38
C ARG A 169 -7.74 -9.64 13.89
N ASN A 170 -8.93 -10.06 13.45
CA ASN A 170 -10.21 -9.85 14.15
C ASN A 170 -11.35 -10.54 13.39
N THR A 171 -11.37 -11.86 13.46
CA THR A 171 -12.62 -12.65 13.42
C THR A 171 -12.47 -13.74 14.48
N ILE A 172 -12.80 -13.39 15.71
CA ILE A 172 -13.19 -14.35 16.76
C ILE A 172 -14.72 -14.40 16.75
#